data_AF-A0A2G7LQS3-F1
#
_entry.id   AF-A0A2G7LQS3-F1
#
_cell.length_a   1.000
_cell.length_b   1.000
_cell.length_c   1.000
_cell.angle_alpha   90.00
_cell.angle_beta   90.00
_cell.angle_gamma   90.00
#
_symmetry.space_group_name_H-M   'P 1'
#
loop_
_entity.id
_entity.type
_entity.pdbx_description
1 polymer ?
#
loop_
_entity_poly.entity_id
_entity_poly.type
_entity_poly.pdbx_seq_one_letter_code
_entity_poly.pdbx_strand_id
1 'polypeptide(L)' 'MHAVREIKQIKDQIEQNRQHLRRLVERHGMHDDKVLKQSMLLDELINKYTRLIEKY' A
#
# COMPACT_ATOMS: atom_id res chain seq x y z
N MET A 1 5.22 9.88 21.56
CA MET A 1 4.63 9.98 20.20
C MET A 1 5.02 8.76 19.35
N HIS A 2 4.55 7.55 19.70
CA HIS A 2 4.84 6.33 18.92
C HIS A 2 3.83 6.11 17.79
N ALA A 3 2.55 6.34 18.07
CA ALA A 3 1.43 6.27 17.12
C ALA A 3 1.66 7.08 15.82
N VAL A 4 2.00 8.36 15.98
CA VAL A 4 2.21 9.30 14.87
C VAL A 4 3.36 8.84 13.95
N ARG A 5 4.40 8.23 14.53
CA ARG A 5 5.54 7.70 13.78
C ARG A 5 5.16 6.46 12.98
N GLU A 6 4.38 5.55 13.57
CA GLU A 6 3.89 4.35 12.89
C GLU A 6 2.93 4.68 11.73
N ILE A 7 2.01 5.63 11.93
CA ILE A 7 1.10 6.12 10.88
C ILE A 7 1.90 6.69 9.71
N LYS A 8 2.93 7.50 9.98
CA LYS A 8 3.77 8.08 8.93
C LYS A 8 4.51 6.98 8.14
N GLN A 9 5.09 6.00 8.83
CA GLN A 9 5.81 4.91 8.18
C GLN A 9 4.91 4.08 7.26
N ILE A 10 3.69 3.75 7.70
CA ILE A 10 2.77 2.98 6.87
C ILE A 10 2.27 3.80 5.68
N LYS A 11 2.04 5.10 5.87
CA LYS A 11 1.69 6.00 4.76
C LYS A 11 2.79 6.04 3.69
N ASP A 12 4.05 6.12 4.10
CA ASP A 12 5.20 6.11 3.18
C ASP A 12 5.28 4.76 2.42
N GLN A 13 5.02 3.64 3.10
CA GLN A 13 4.98 2.31 2.49
C GLN A 13 3.84 2.19 1.47
N ILE A 14 2.66 2.73 1.76
CA ILE A 14 1.51 2.76 0.83
C ILE A 14 1.91 3.50 -0.45
N GLU A 15 2.54 4.67 -0.34
CA GLU A 15 2.93 5.46 -1.52
C GLU A 15 3.98 4.74 -2.36
N GLN A 16 4.97 4.11 -1.74
CA GLN A 16 5.96 3.29 -2.45
C GLN A 16 5.31 2.12 -3.20
N ASN A 17 4.36 1.44 -2.56
CA ASN A 17 3.63 0.32 -3.17
C ASN A 17 2.71 0.79 -4.31
N ARG A 18 2.08 1.97 -4.20
CA ARG A 18 1.31 2.59 -5.30
C ARG A 18 2.17 2.85 -6.53
N GLN A 19 3.34 3.44 -6.34
CA GLN A 19 4.27 3.72 -7.43
C GLN A 19 4.84 2.44 -8.04
N HIS A 20 5.05 1.39 -7.24
CA HIS A 20 5.46 0.10 -7.76
C HIS A 20 4.34 -0.56 -8.58
N LEU A 21 3.11 -0.59 -8.06
CA LEU A 21 1.95 -1.15 -8.76
C LEU A 21 1.72 -0.44 -10.10
N ARG A 22 1.78 0.90 -10.13
CA ARG A 22 1.66 1.67 -11.36
C ARG A 22 2.69 1.25 -12.42
N ARG A 23 3.96 1.10 -12.02
CA ARG A 23 5.03 0.63 -12.91
C ARG A 23 4.79 -0.80 -13.41
N LEU A 24 4.21 -1.67 -12.59
CA LEU A 24 3.85 -3.02 -13.03
C LEU A 24 2.70 -3.00 -14.03
N VAL A 25 1.65 -2.21 -13.79
CA VAL A 25 0.52 -2.04 -14.71
C VAL A 25 1.00 -1.51 -16.07
N GLU A 26 1.88 -0.51 -16.07
CA GLU A 26 2.44 0.05 -17.30
C GLU A 26 3.29 -0.96 -18.10
N ARG A 27 3.93 -1.93 -17.42
CA ARG A 27 4.81 -2.93 -18.06
C ARG A 27 4.10 -4.21 -18.48
N HIS A 28 3.13 -4.66 -17.69
CA HIS A 28 2.55 -6.01 -17.80
C HIS A 28 1.04 -5.98 -18.09
N GLY A 29 0.39 -4.83 -17.90
CA GLY A 29 -1.06 -4.71 -18.01
C GLY A 29 -1.79 -5.07 -16.72
N MET A 30 -3.06 -4.66 -16.62
CA MET A 30 -3.83 -4.70 -15.37
C MET A 30 -4.13 -6.12 -14.86
N HIS A 31 -4.18 -7.11 -15.77
CA HIS A 31 -4.57 -8.49 -15.46
C HIS A 31 -3.38 -9.42 -15.21
N ASP A 32 -2.15 -8.91 -15.20
CA ASP A 32 -0.98 -9.73 -14.91
C ASP A 32 -0.97 -10.17 -13.43
N ASP A 33 -0.62 -11.43 -13.19
CA ASP A 33 -0.58 -12.00 -11.83
C ASP A 33 0.29 -11.19 -10.86
N LYS A 34 1.37 -10.56 -11.34
CA LYS A 34 2.23 -9.72 -10.50
C LYS A 34 1.54 -8.43 -10.11
N VAL A 35 0.76 -7.85 -11.03
CA VAL A 35 -0.05 -6.66 -10.76
C VAL A 35 -1.15 -6.98 -9.74
N LEU A 36 -1.84 -8.11 -9.91
CA LEU A 36 -2.88 -8.56 -8.98
C LEU A 36 -2.32 -8.80 -7.58
N LYS A 37 -1.23 -9.56 -7.46
CA LYS A 37 -0.55 -9.80 -6.18
C LYS A 37 -0.08 -8.51 -5.52
N GLN A 38 0.51 -7.59 -6.30
CA GLN A 38 0.96 -6.32 -5.77
C GLN A 38 -0.21 -5.42 -5.32
N SER A 39 -1.37 -5.50 -5.97
CA SER A 39 -2.59 -4.81 -5.54
C SER A 39 -3.07 -5.33 -4.19
N MET A 40 -3.09 -6.64 -3.97
CA MET A 40 -3.49 -7.24 -2.70
C MET A 40 -2.60 -6.76 -1.54
N LEU A 41 -1.29 -6.71 -1.75
CA LEU A 41 -0.34 -6.19 -0.75
C LEU A 41 -0.59 -4.71 -0.42
N LEU A 42 -0.90 -3.91 -1.44
CA LEU A 42 -1.26 -2.51 -1.25
C LEU A 42 -2.56 -2.36 -0.45
N ASP A 43 -3.57 -3.18 -0.72
CA ASP A 43 -4.84 -3.17 0.01
C ASP A 43 -4.65 -3.56 1.47
N GLU A 44 -3.81 -4.56 1.78
CA GLU A 44 -3.47 -4.92 3.16
C GLU A 44 -2.81 -3.76 3.92
N LEU A 45 -1.89 -3.03 3.28
CA LEU A 45 -1.25 -1.86 3.87
C LEU A 45 -2.24 -0.73 4.14
N ILE A 46 -3.16 -0.47 3.18
CA ILE A 46 -4.22 0.52 3.36
C ILE A 46 -5.14 0.12 4.51
N ASN A 47 -5.55 -1.15 4.59
CA ASN A 47 -6.38 -1.64 5.69
C ASN A 47 -5.68 -1.49 7.05
N LYS A 48 -4.37 -1.75 7.11
CA LYS A 48 -3.58 -1.53 8.33
C LYS A 48 -3.54 -0.06 8.73
N TYR A 49 -3.35 0.84 7.76
CA TYR A 49 -3.39 2.29 7.99
C TYR A 49 -4.75 2.75 8.51
N THR A 50 -5.84 2.31 7.87
CA THR A 50 -7.21 2.62 8.29
C THR A 50 -7.46 2.17 9.72
N ARG A 51 -7.13 0.91 10.07
CA ARG A 51 -7.26 0.40 11.44
C ARG A 51 -6.44 1.17 12.46
N LEU A 52 -5.25 1.65 12.08
CA LEU A 52 -4.44 2.48 12.97
C LEU A 52 -5.10 3.83 13.22
N ILE A 53 -5.63 4.49 12.19
CA ILE A 53 -6.34 5.76 12.36
C ILE A 53 -7.62 5.57 13.18
N GLU A 54 -8.41 4.55 12.91
CA GLU A 54 -9.66 4.28 13.64
C GLU A 54 -9.44 3.97 15.13
N LYS A 55 -8.21 3.59 15.52
CA LYS A 55 -7.84 3.30 16.90
C LYS A 55 -7.41 4.55 17.70
N TYR A 56 -7.26 5.71 17.05
CA TYR A 56 -6.86 6.98 17.66
C TYR A 56 -7.94 8.05 17.51
#